data_AF-A0AAU7GBS0-F1
#
_entry.id   AF-A0AAU7GBS0-F1
#
_cell.length_a   1.000
_cell.length_b   1.000
_cell.length_c   1.000
_cell.angle_alpha   90.00
_cell.angle_beta   90.00
_cell.angle_gamma   90.00
#
_symmetry.space_group_name_H-M   'P 1'
#
loop_
_entity.id
_entity.type
_entity.pdbx_description
1 polymer ?
#
loop_
_entity_poly.entity_id
_entity_poly.type
_entity_poly.pdbx_seq_one_letter_code
_entity_poly.pdbx_strand_id
1 'polypeptide(L)' 'MSEATDEMTAVLLDHLKQAAAAHGIHEKEELGGVYDEQWPEWYTEHMVETLTAAGWRLVRTG' A
#
# COMPACT_ATOMS: atom_id res chain seq x y z
N MET A 1 20.76 -9.66 -6.03
CA MET A 1 19.98 -9.04 -4.94
C MET A 1 20.16 -9.91 -3.71
N SER A 2 20.07 -9.37 -2.49
CA SER A 2 20.15 -10.22 -1.28
C SER A 2 18.80 -10.86 -1.00
N GLU A 3 18.80 -12.00 -0.30
CA GLU A 3 17.59 -12.70 0.14
C GLU A 3 16.61 -11.76 0.88
N ALA A 4 17.14 -10.86 1.71
CA ALA A 4 16.35 -9.84 2.40
C ALA A 4 15.70 -8.80 1.46
N THR A 5 16.35 -8.45 0.35
CA THR A 5 15.74 -7.55 -0.65
C THR A 5 14.61 -8.27 -1.41
N ASP A 6 14.77 -9.56 -1.69
CA ASP A 6 13.75 -10.34 -2.39
C ASP A 6 12.51 -10.55 -1.50
N GLU A 7 12.70 -10.82 -0.20
CA GLU A 7 11.62 -10.88 0.79
C GLU A 7 10.87 -9.53 0.89
N MET A 8 11.59 -8.42 1.05
CA MET A 8 10.99 -7.09 1.10
C MET A 8 10.20 -6.77 -0.18
N THR A 9 10.74 -7.15 -1.35
CA THR A 9 10.05 -6.96 -2.63
C THR A 9 8.74 -7.74 -2.67
N ALA A 10 8.72 -8.99 -2.18
CA ALA A 10 7.52 -9.80 -2.12
C ALA A 10 6.47 -9.21 -1.15
N VAL A 11 6.88 -8.76 0.03
CA VAL A 11 6.00 -8.13 1.02
C VAL A 11 5.36 -6.86 0.45
N LEU A 12 6.16 -5.97 -0.14
CA LEU A 12 5.66 -4.73 -0.72
C LEU A 12 4.72 -4.99 -1.90
N LEU A 13 5.04 -5.94 -2.77
CA LEU A 13 4.17 -6.29 -3.89
C LEU A 13 2.82 -6.84 -3.42
N ASP A 14 2.80 -7.66 -2.39
CA ASP A 14 1.55 -8.19 -1.83
C ASP A 14 0.68 -7.06 -1.25
N HIS A 15 1.28 -6.16 -0.45
CA HIS A 15 0.56 -5.03 0.14
C HIS A 15 0.07 -4.03 -0.92
N LEU A 16 0.84 -3.81 -2.00
CA LEU A 16 0.40 -2.99 -3.14
C LEU A 16 -0.84 -3.57 -3.84
N LYS A 17 -0.92 -4.90 -3.99
CA LYS A 17 -2.10 -5.56 -4.57
C LYS A 17 -3.33 -5.41 -3.67
N GLN A 18 -3.13 -5.54 -2.35
CA GLN A 18 -4.19 -5.33 -1.37
C GLN A 18 -4.68 -3.87 -1.40
N ALA A 19 -3.76 -2.91 -1.43
CA ALA A 19 -4.09 -1.49 -1.55
C ALA A 19 -4.89 -1.19 -2.83
N ALA A 20 -4.50 -1.77 -3.97
CA ALA A 20 -5.22 -1.58 -5.22
C ALA A 20 -6.66 -2.14 -5.18
N ALA A 21 -6.86 -3.29 -4.54
CA ALA A 21 -8.18 -3.86 -4.35
C ALA A 21 -9.05 -2.97 -3.43
N ALA A 22 -8.47 -2.48 -2.33
CA ALA A 22 -9.17 -1.61 -1.38
C ALA A 22 -9.46 -0.22 -1.96
N HIS A 23 -8.56 0.35 -2.77
CA HIS A 23 -8.77 1.64 -3.44
C HIS A 23 -9.91 1.57 -4.46
N GLY A 24 -10.01 0.48 -5.23
CA GLY A 24 -11.15 0.28 -6.14
C GLY A 24 -12.51 0.22 -5.41
N ILE A 25 -12.53 -0.23 -4.16
CA ILE A 25 -13.72 -0.15 -3.29
C ILE A 25 -13.94 1.30 -2.85
N HIS A 26 -12.89 2.00 -2.40
CA HIS A 26 -12.96 3.42 -2.01
C HIS A 26 -13.51 4.30 -3.14
N GLU A 27 -12.97 4.19 -4.36
CA GLU A 27 -13.48 4.95 -5.50
C GLU A 27 -14.96 4.68 -5.75
N LYS A 28 -15.37 3.40 -5.71
CA LYS A 28 -16.75 3.01 -5.97
C LYS A 28 -17.71 3.46 -4.88
N GLU A 29 -17.35 3.26 -3.61
CA GLU A 29 -18.25 3.40 -2.47
C GLU A 29 -18.22 4.82 -1.88
N GLU A 30 -17.03 5.43 -1.78
CA GLU A 30 -16.83 6.72 -1.12
C GLU A 30 -16.79 7.88 -2.11
N LEU A 31 -16.23 7.67 -3.32
CA LEU A 31 -16.14 8.70 -4.36
C LEU A 31 -17.25 8.59 -5.43
N GLY A 32 -18.19 7.66 -5.23
CA GLY A 32 -19.33 7.47 -6.15
C GLY A 32 -18.93 6.98 -7.54
N GLY A 33 -17.83 6.24 -7.65
CA GLY A 33 -17.27 5.71 -8.90
C GLY A 33 -16.45 6.72 -9.70
N VAL A 34 -16.11 7.87 -9.10
CA VAL A 34 -15.22 8.87 -9.71
C VAL A 34 -13.76 8.48 -9.45
N TYR A 35 -12.91 8.72 -10.46
CA TYR A 35 -11.47 8.53 -10.33
C TYR A 35 -10.91 9.40 -9.20
N ASP A 36 -10.12 8.79 -8.34
CA ASP A 36 -9.46 9.51 -7.25
C ASP A 36 -8.21 10.23 -7.75
N GLU A 37 -8.24 11.56 -7.83
CA GLU A 37 -7.06 12.36 -8.16
C GLU A 37 -6.01 12.35 -7.04
N GLN A 38 -6.40 12.00 -5.81
CA GLN A 38 -5.54 11.91 -4.63
C GLN A 38 -5.12 10.47 -4.32
N TRP A 39 -5.19 9.58 -5.32
CA TRP A 39 -4.79 8.18 -5.16
C TRP A 39 -3.38 7.99 -4.58
N PRO A 40 -2.34 8.82 -4.87
CA PRO A 40 -1.01 8.60 -4.30
C PRO A 40 -0.98 8.76 -2.78
N GLU A 41 -1.69 9.77 -2.25
CA GLU A 41 -1.83 10.02 -0.83
C GLU A 41 -2.56 8.87 -0.15
N TRP A 42 -3.71 8.45 -0.72
CA TRP A 42 -4.50 7.34 -0.20
C TRP A 42 -3.70 6.04 -0.15
N TYR A 43 -2.97 5.70 -1.23
CA TYR A 43 -2.12 4.51 -1.28
C TYR A 43 -1.02 4.57 -0.23
N THR A 44 -0.40 5.73 -0.03
CA THR A 44 0.67 5.90 0.94
C THR A 44 0.17 5.65 2.35
N GLU A 45 -0.95 6.27 2.74
CA GLU A 45 -1.56 6.07 4.06
C GLU A 45 -1.95 4.60 4.27
N HIS A 46 -2.66 4.01 3.31
CA HIS A 46 -3.10 2.62 3.39
C HIS A 46 -1.94 1.62 3.46
N MET A 47 -0.88 1.84 2.67
CA MET A 47 0.32 1.00 2.74
C MET A 47 1.03 1.11 4.07
N VAL A 48 1.18 2.32 4.63
CA VAL A 48 1.82 2.52 5.93
C VAL A 48 1.02 1.83 7.04
N GLU A 49 -0.31 1.96 7.02
CA GLU A 49 -1.21 1.31 7.97
C GLU A 49 -1.12 -0.21 7.90
N THR A 50 -1.24 -0.77 6.69
CA THR A 50 -1.23 -2.23 6.47
C THR A 50 0.12 -2.86 6.82
N LEU A 51 1.24 -2.25 6.40
CA LEU A 51 2.57 -2.69 6.78
C LEU A 51 2.75 -2.65 8.31
N THR A 52 2.34 -1.56 8.94
CA THR A 52 2.41 -1.41 10.40
C THR A 52 1.59 -2.47 11.12
N ALA A 53 0.37 -2.76 10.64
CA ALA A 53 -0.49 -3.80 11.17
C ALA A 53 0.11 -5.21 11.00
N ALA A 54 0.83 -5.43 9.90
CA ALA A 54 1.59 -6.66 9.65
C ALA A 54 2.94 -6.74 10.40
N GLY A 55 3.27 -5.75 11.23
CA GLY A 55 4.49 -5.71 12.03
C GLY A 55 5.72 -5.15 11.30
N TRP A 56 5.56 -4.67 10.07
CA TRP A 56 6.61 -4.01 9.30
C TRP A 56 6.66 -2.51 9.60
N ARG A 57 7.86 -1.93 9.57
CA ARG A 57 8.05 -0.48 9.70
C ARG A 57 9.08 0.02 8.70
N LEU A 58 8.71 1.03 7.92
CA LEU A 58 9.66 1.76 7.09
C LEU A 58 10.53 2.64 7.99
N VAL A 59 11.84 2.41 7.94
CA VAL A 59 12.82 3.21 8.68
C VAL A 59 13.81 3.81 7.69
N ARG A 60 14.09 5.11 7.84
CA ARG A 60 15.15 5.76 7.08
C ARG A 60 16.50 5.25 7.62
N THR A 61 17.22 4.49 6.81
CA THR A 61 18.62 4.17 7.06
C THR A 61 19.48 5.35 6.61
N GLY A 62 20.42 5.76 7.47
CA GLY A 62 21.33 6.89 7.20
C GLY A 62 22.38 6.59 6.15
#